data_AF-A0A5P0ZF54-F1
#
_entry.id   AF-A0A5P0ZF54-F1
#
_cell.length_a   1.000
_cell.length_b   1.000
_cell.length_c   1.000
_cell.angle_alpha   90.00
_cell.angle_beta   90.00
_cell.angle_gamma   90.00
#
_symmetry.space_group_name_H-M   'P 1'
#
loop_
_entity.id
_entity.type
_entity.pdbx_description
1 polymer ?
#
loop_
_entity_poly.entity_id
_entity_poly.type
_entity_poly.pdbx_seq_one_letter_code
_entity_poly.pdbx_strand_id
1 'polypeptide(L)'
;MNHVNIRIEFERLKDRRHLNNKDISIATGVSRQAVREWKHIDDKYLYKIANMYGDERFNLALFCYYFQLPSAFLNLFDRYKHDSLSMLIGARQEDLESDNAVEDLMNELCKAQPSETKVALDINEILETGIYYIFYSLKTINERHIPMQEILKVEARTNATNKY
;
A
#
# COMPACT_ATOMS: atom_id res chain seq x y z
N MET A 1 8.46 -14.27 11.74
CA MET A 1 8.01 -12.93 11.32
C MET A 1 6.59 -12.72 11.79
N ASN A 2 6.25 -11.54 12.33
CA ASN A 2 4.90 -11.24 12.76
C ASN A 2 4.06 -10.81 11.55
N HIS A 3 2.90 -11.45 11.35
CA HIS A 3 1.93 -11.03 10.34
C HIS A 3 1.13 -9.83 10.81
N VAL A 4 0.58 -9.06 9.87
CA VAL A 4 -0.31 -7.94 10.18
C VAL A 4 -1.59 -8.44 10.85
N ASN A 5 -1.87 -7.93 12.05
CA ASN A 5 -3.18 -8.12 12.69
C ASN A 5 -4.15 -7.07 12.17
N ILE A 6 -4.84 -7.39 11.08
CA ILE A 6 -5.74 -6.45 10.41
C ILE A 6 -6.90 -5.99 11.29
N ARG A 7 -7.30 -6.78 12.29
CA ARG A 7 -8.34 -6.40 13.25
C ARG A 7 -7.88 -5.27 14.15
N ILE A 8 -6.64 -5.35 14.66
CA ILE A 8 -6.06 -4.25 15.45
C ILE A 8 -5.93 -3.00 14.59
N GLU A 9 -5.46 -3.13 13.35
CA GLU A 9 -5.33 -1.99 12.44
C GLU A 9 -6.69 -1.38 12.08
N PHE A 10 -7.76 -2.18 12.01
CA PHE A 10 -9.13 -1.71 11.83
C PHE A 10 -9.66 -0.95 13.05
N GLU A 11 -9.41 -1.43 14.26
CA GLU A 11 -9.76 -0.69 15.48
C GLU A 11 -8.98 0.63 15.57
N ARG A 12 -7.69 0.62 15.24
CA ARG A 12 -6.89 1.85 15.17
C ARG A 12 -7.38 2.82 14.09
N LEU A 13 -7.89 2.32 12.95
CA LEU A 13 -8.56 3.15 11.96
C LEU A 13 -9.78 3.85 12.55
N LYS A 14 -10.65 3.09 13.25
CA LYS A 14 -11.84 3.64 13.88
C LYS A 14 -11.48 4.76 14.85
N ASP A 15 -10.42 4.58 15.63
CA ASP A 15 -9.94 5.61 16.55
C ASP A 15 -9.40 6.83 15.81
N ARG A 16 -8.51 6.66 14.83
CA ARG A 16 -7.92 7.75 14.04
C ARG A 16 -8.95 8.59 13.30
N ARG A 17 -10.00 7.95 12.78
CA ARG A 17 -11.03 8.58 11.95
C ARG A 17 -12.34 8.83 12.70
N HIS A 18 -12.39 8.53 14.01
CA HIS A 18 -13.59 8.61 14.86
C HIS A 18 -14.82 7.90 14.26
N LEU A 19 -14.61 6.74 13.64
CA LEU A 19 -15.67 6.00 12.95
C LEU A 19 -16.59 5.31 13.95
N ASN A 20 -17.90 5.46 13.75
CA ASN A 20 -18.91 4.74 14.50
C ASN A 20 -19.62 3.69 13.62
N ASN A 21 -20.55 2.92 14.21
CA ASN A 21 -21.26 1.86 13.50
C ASN A 21 -22.11 2.37 12.32
N LYS A 22 -22.55 3.64 12.31
CA LYS A 22 -23.23 4.25 11.17
C LYS A 22 -22.27 4.43 10.00
N ASP A 23 -21.06 4.90 10.26
CA ASP A 23 -20.05 5.14 9.24
C ASP A 23 -19.66 3.80 8.59
N ILE A 24 -19.34 2.79 9.41
CA ILE A 24 -19.03 1.44 8.94
C ILE A 24 -20.20 0.84 8.14
N SER A 25 -21.44 1.05 8.58
CA SER A 25 -22.65 0.62 7.87
C SER A 25 -22.75 1.25 6.47
N ILE A 26 -22.45 2.54 6.35
CA ILE A 26 -22.43 3.26 5.07
C ILE A 26 -21.35 2.70 4.15
N ALA A 27 -20.13 2.50 4.65
CA ALA A 27 -19.03 1.95 3.86
C ALA A 27 -19.31 0.55 3.34
N THR A 28 -19.95 -0.29 4.15
CA THR A 28 -20.10 -1.72 3.88
C THR A 28 -21.40 -2.08 3.16
N GLY A 29 -22.42 -1.22 3.28
CA GLY A 29 -23.78 -1.46 2.81
C GLY A 29 -24.59 -2.38 3.76
N VAL A 30 -24.06 -2.65 4.95
CA VAL A 30 -24.70 -3.50 5.97
C VAL A 30 -25.49 -2.65 6.95
N SER A 31 -26.54 -3.18 7.57
CA SER A 31 -27.32 -2.44 8.57
C SER A 31 -26.48 -2.10 9.81
N ARG A 32 -26.76 -0.96 10.46
CA ARG A 32 -26.05 -0.56 11.69
C ARG A 32 -26.18 -1.58 12.82
N GLN A 33 -27.33 -2.25 12.90
CA GLN A 33 -27.57 -3.30 13.88
C GLN A 33 -26.65 -4.50 13.64
N ALA A 34 -26.52 -4.95 12.39
CA ALA A 34 -25.62 -6.04 12.05
C ALA A 34 -24.15 -5.67 12.32
N VAL A 35 -23.72 -4.44 12.02
CA VAL A 35 -22.36 -3.95 12.39
C VAL A 35 -22.13 -4.00 13.90
N ARG A 36 -23.14 -3.64 14.71
CA ARG A 36 -23.05 -3.69 16.18
C ARG A 36 -22.86 -5.12 16.72
N GLU A 37 -23.37 -6.12 16.01
CA GLU A 37 -23.30 -7.53 16.38
C GLU A 37 -22.01 -8.21 15.91
N TRP A 38 -21.16 -7.51 15.14
CA TRP A 38 -19.91 -8.07 14.67
C TRP A 38 -18.96 -8.36 15.85
N LYS A 39 -18.63 -9.64 16.01
CA LYS A 39 -17.50 -10.05 16.85
C LYS A 39 -16.18 -9.74 16.14
N HIS A 40 -16.16 -9.91 14.80
CA HIS A 40 -15.05 -9.61 13.92
C HIS A 40 -15.59 -9.06 12.60
N ILE A 41 -14.83 -8.17 11.96
CA ILE A 41 -15.12 -7.72 10.60
C ILE A 41 -14.76 -8.82 9.60
N ASP A 42 -15.62 -9.00 8.60
CA ASP A 42 -15.40 -9.89 7.45
C ASP A 42 -14.50 -9.20 6.42
N ASP A 43 -13.49 -9.93 5.91
CA ASP A 43 -12.48 -9.42 5.00
C ASP A 43 -13.07 -8.74 3.75
N LYS A 44 -14.23 -9.22 3.27
CA LYS A 44 -14.94 -8.63 2.12
C LYS A 44 -15.34 -7.17 2.32
N TYR A 45 -15.38 -6.70 3.57
CA TYR A 45 -15.72 -5.32 3.91
C TYR A 45 -14.50 -4.43 4.10
N LEU A 46 -13.31 -4.99 4.32
CA LEU A 46 -12.10 -4.22 4.61
C LEU A 46 -11.75 -3.27 3.46
N TYR A 47 -11.77 -3.74 2.21
CA TYR A 47 -11.51 -2.90 1.04
C TYR A 47 -12.50 -1.76 0.89
N LYS A 48 -13.79 -2.01 1.16
CA LYS A 48 -14.82 -0.96 1.05
C LYS A 48 -14.58 0.16 2.06
N ILE A 49 -14.22 -0.21 3.29
CA ILE A 49 -13.88 0.73 4.36
C ILE A 49 -12.61 1.49 4.02
N ALA A 50 -11.57 0.78 3.59
CA ALA A 50 -10.28 1.36 3.24
C ALA A 50 -10.42 2.41 2.11
N ASN A 51 -11.17 2.08 1.06
CA ASN A 51 -11.46 2.98 -0.05
C ASN A 51 -12.32 4.19 0.36
N MET A 52 -13.31 3.99 1.24
CA MET A 52 -14.21 5.08 1.64
C MET A 52 -13.50 6.15 2.48
N TYR A 53 -12.60 5.74 3.38
CA TYR A 53 -11.96 6.68 4.32
C TYR A 53 -10.54 7.07 3.95
N GLY A 54 -9.92 6.41 2.97
CA GLY A 54 -8.61 6.80 2.42
C GLY A 54 -7.53 6.93 3.50
N ASP A 55 -7.54 6.08 4.53
CA ASP A 55 -6.53 6.08 5.58
C ASP A 55 -5.29 5.30 5.11
N GLU A 56 -4.18 6.02 4.89
CA GLU A 56 -2.95 5.47 4.30
C GLU A 56 -2.37 4.32 5.12
N ARG A 57 -2.38 4.46 6.45
CA ARG A 57 -1.92 3.42 7.37
C ARG A 57 -2.75 2.15 7.25
N PHE A 58 -4.08 2.28 7.21
CA PHE A 58 -4.96 1.13 7.08
C PHE A 58 -4.90 0.50 5.68
N ASN A 59 -4.75 1.32 4.64
CA ASN A 59 -4.52 0.83 3.28
C ASN A 59 -3.22 -0.01 3.20
N LEU A 60 -2.13 0.46 3.83
CA LEU A 60 -0.87 -0.28 3.92
C LEU A 60 -1.02 -1.57 4.73
N ALA A 61 -1.74 -1.51 5.85
CA ALA A 61 -2.06 -2.69 6.63
C ALA A 61 -2.86 -3.72 5.84
N LEU A 62 -3.83 -3.28 5.06
CA LEU A 62 -4.64 -4.14 4.21
C LEU A 62 -3.81 -4.77 3.10
N PHE A 63 -2.93 -3.99 2.46
CA PHE A 63 -1.97 -4.49 1.47
C PHE A 63 -1.08 -5.58 2.08
N CYS A 64 -0.44 -5.29 3.21
CA CYS A 64 0.42 -6.27 3.89
C CYS A 64 -0.35 -7.51 4.32
N TYR A 65 -1.60 -7.37 4.79
CA TYR A 65 -2.45 -8.49 5.17
C TYR A 65 -2.76 -9.41 3.97
N TYR A 66 -3.18 -8.87 2.83
CA TYR A 66 -3.53 -9.67 1.66
C TYR A 66 -2.34 -10.33 0.98
N PHE A 67 -1.20 -9.66 0.93
CA PHE A 67 0.03 -10.19 0.34
C PHE A 67 0.90 -10.96 1.35
N GLN A 68 0.40 -11.19 2.56
CA GLN A 68 1.10 -11.89 3.66
C GLN A 68 2.46 -11.28 4.00
N LEU A 69 2.61 -9.97 3.81
CA LEU A 69 3.84 -9.27 4.11
C LEU A 69 4.04 -9.12 5.63
N PRO A 70 5.30 -9.10 6.09
CA PRO A 70 5.65 -8.87 7.48
C PRO A 70 5.08 -7.55 8.01
N SER A 71 4.69 -7.52 9.28
CA SER A 71 4.21 -6.29 9.93
C SER A 71 5.26 -5.18 10.02
N ALA A 72 6.54 -5.48 9.77
CA ALA A 72 7.61 -4.49 9.71
C ALA A 72 7.35 -3.44 8.61
N PHE A 73 6.75 -3.84 7.49
CA PHE A 73 6.38 -2.96 6.38
C PHE A 73 5.39 -1.88 6.78
N LEU A 74 4.66 -2.04 7.89
CA LEU A 74 3.70 -1.03 8.33
C LEU A 74 4.37 0.32 8.67
N ASN A 75 5.65 0.29 9.03
CA ASN A 75 6.41 1.48 9.43
C ASN A 75 7.11 2.18 8.26
N LEU A 76 6.89 1.72 7.02
CA LEU A 76 7.48 2.34 5.83
C LEU A 76 7.22 3.85 5.82
N PHE A 77 5.98 4.28 6.02
CA PHE A 77 5.67 5.70 5.94
C PHE A 77 6.19 6.54 7.10
N ASP A 78 6.77 5.93 8.14
CA ASP A 78 7.36 6.68 9.26
C ASP A 78 8.74 7.28 8.90
N ARG A 79 9.38 6.79 7.81
CA ARG A 79 10.70 7.28 7.36
C ARG A 79 10.65 8.67 6.73
N TYR A 80 9.51 9.06 6.15
CA TYR A 80 9.35 10.31 5.41
C TYR A 80 8.09 11.04 5.85
N LYS A 81 8.02 12.36 5.61
CA LYS A 81 6.79 13.10 5.86
C LYS A 81 5.67 12.60 4.94
N HIS A 82 4.45 12.52 5.47
CA HIS A 82 3.25 12.04 4.77
C HIS A 82 2.65 13.09 3.81
N ASP A 83 3.45 13.83 3.05
CA ASP A 83 2.97 14.65 1.93
C ASP A 83 3.44 14.04 0.60
N SER A 84 2.69 14.24 -0.48
CA SER A 84 2.99 13.59 -1.77
C SER A 84 4.39 13.90 -2.30
N LEU A 85 4.92 15.11 -2.09
CA LEU A 85 6.26 15.46 -2.55
C LEU A 85 7.35 14.76 -1.72
N SER A 86 7.23 14.78 -0.39
CA SER A 86 8.16 14.08 0.50
C SER A 86 8.16 12.58 0.24
N MET A 87 7.00 11.98 0.00
CA MET A 87 6.89 10.56 -0.37
C MET A 87 7.51 10.27 -1.74
N LEU A 88 7.40 11.17 -2.73
CA LEU A 88 8.08 11.01 -4.01
C LEU A 88 9.61 11.08 -3.87
N ILE A 89 10.10 12.04 -3.08
CA ILE A 89 11.53 12.19 -2.82
C ILE A 89 12.06 10.93 -2.12
N GLY A 90 11.34 10.43 -1.11
CA GLY A 90 11.67 9.18 -0.44
C GLY A 90 11.66 8.00 -1.41
N ALA A 91 10.60 7.84 -2.20
CA ALA A 91 10.52 6.78 -3.21
C ALA A 91 11.71 6.82 -4.18
N ARG A 92 12.15 8.01 -4.61
CA ARG A 92 13.31 8.13 -5.49
C ARG A 92 14.64 7.81 -4.79
N GLN A 93 14.76 8.07 -3.49
CA GLN A 93 15.94 7.65 -2.72
C GLN A 93 15.99 6.12 -2.60
N GLU A 94 14.87 5.51 -2.23
CA GLU A 94 14.71 4.05 -2.11
C GLU A 94 14.90 3.34 -3.47
N ASP A 95 14.54 3.99 -4.58
CA ASP A 95 14.77 3.51 -5.95
C ASP A 95 16.26 3.34 -6.28
N LEU A 96 17.11 4.29 -5.87
CA LEU A 96 18.56 4.18 -6.06
C LEU A 96 19.15 3.03 -5.24
N GLU A 97 18.62 2.78 -4.05
CA GLU A 97 19.01 1.66 -3.20
C GLU A 97 18.53 0.32 -3.79
N SER A 98 17.31 0.31 -4.34
CA SER A 98 16.72 -0.83 -5.04
C SER A 98 17.46 -1.19 -6.33
N ASP A 99 17.99 -0.22 -7.08
CA ASP A 99 18.80 -0.50 -8.28
C ASP A 99 20.03 -1.36 -7.90
N ASN A 100 20.73 -0.99 -6.82
CA ASN A 100 21.84 -1.79 -6.30
C ASN A 100 21.37 -3.16 -5.80
N ALA A 101 20.22 -3.23 -5.11
CA ALA A 101 19.66 -4.50 -4.65
C ALA A 101 19.30 -5.43 -5.81
N VAL A 102 18.81 -4.90 -6.94
CA VAL A 102 18.56 -5.69 -8.15
C VAL A 102 19.85 -6.25 -8.73
N GLU A 103 20.90 -5.42 -8.85
CA GLU A 103 22.20 -5.88 -9.34
C GLU A 103 22.81 -6.95 -8.43
N ASP A 104 22.77 -6.73 -7.11
CA ASP A 104 23.23 -7.68 -6.11
C ASP A 104 22.45 -8.99 -6.17
N LEU A 105 21.13 -8.92 -6.30
CA LEU A 105 20.27 -10.08 -6.43
C LEU A 105 20.59 -10.86 -7.71
N MET A 106 20.78 -10.18 -8.85
CA MET A 106 21.19 -10.82 -10.10
C MET A 106 22.52 -11.55 -9.93
N ASN A 107 23.50 -10.92 -9.29
CA ASN A 107 24.81 -11.52 -9.03
C ASN A 107 24.72 -12.71 -8.08
N GLU A 108 23.88 -12.64 -7.05
CA GLU A 108 23.68 -13.71 -6.08
C GLU A 108 22.98 -14.93 -6.71
N LEU A 109 21.93 -14.70 -7.48
CA LEU A 109 21.17 -15.75 -8.16
C LEU A 109 21.99 -16.47 -9.26
N CYS A 110 23.04 -15.84 -9.79
CA CYS A 110 23.95 -16.48 -10.73
C CYS A 110 24.95 -17.46 -10.08
N LYS A 111 25.07 -17.49 -8.75
CA LYS A 111 26.00 -18.39 -8.06
C LYS A 111 25.48 -19.82 -8.09
N ALA A 112 26.39 -20.79 -8.08
CA ALA A 112 26.04 -22.21 -7.98
C ALA A 112 25.30 -22.55 -6.66
N GLN A 113 25.56 -21.79 -5.60
CA GLN A 113 24.86 -21.86 -4.32
C GLN A 113 24.59 -20.43 -3.82
N PRO A 114 23.43 -19.85 -4.17
CA PRO A 114 23.02 -18.53 -3.69
C PRO A 114 22.81 -18.51 -2.18
N SER A 115 23.16 -17.39 -1.53
CA SER A 115 22.84 -17.13 -0.13
C SER A 115 21.39 -16.72 0.03
N GLU A 116 20.57 -17.56 0.66
CA GLU A 116 19.16 -17.25 0.93
C GLU A 116 18.99 -15.95 1.73
N THR A 117 19.90 -15.67 2.67
CA THR A 117 19.87 -14.42 3.44
C THR A 117 20.10 -13.20 2.57
N LYS A 118 21.05 -13.25 1.63
CA LYS A 118 21.32 -12.11 0.72
C LYS A 118 20.16 -11.91 -0.24
N VAL A 119 19.66 -13.00 -0.83
CA VAL A 119 18.44 -12.98 -1.67
C VAL A 119 17.26 -12.36 -0.91
N ALA A 120 17.03 -12.77 0.35
CA ALA A 120 15.93 -12.23 1.15
C ALA A 120 16.10 -10.73 1.45
N LEU A 121 17.31 -10.27 1.75
CA LEU A 121 17.60 -8.84 1.97
C LEU A 121 17.33 -8.03 0.70
N ASP A 122 17.85 -8.46 -0.44
CA ASP A 122 17.71 -7.73 -1.70
C ASP A 122 16.25 -7.69 -2.18
N ILE A 123 15.51 -8.80 -2.02
CA ILE A 123 14.06 -8.82 -2.29
C ILE A 123 13.31 -7.87 -1.34
N ASN A 124 13.73 -7.75 -0.09
CA ASN A 124 13.08 -6.86 0.87
C ASN A 124 13.20 -5.40 0.41
N GLU A 125 14.39 -4.95 0.04
CA GLU A 125 14.64 -3.60 -0.50
C GLU A 125 13.77 -3.31 -1.73
N ILE A 126 13.74 -4.25 -2.69
CA ILE A 126 12.92 -4.11 -3.91
C ILE A 126 11.43 -3.99 -3.57
N LEU A 127 10.94 -4.78 -2.60
CA LEU A 127 9.55 -4.73 -2.15
C LEU A 127 9.22 -3.40 -1.45
N GLU A 128 10.11 -2.90 -0.59
CA GLU A 128 9.91 -1.62 0.10
C GLU A 128 9.75 -0.46 -0.91
N THR A 129 10.64 -0.39 -1.90
CA THR A 129 10.57 0.58 -3.00
C THR A 129 9.28 0.46 -3.80
N GLY A 130 8.89 -0.77 -4.19
CA GLY A 130 7.65 -1.01 -4.91
C GLY A 130 6.41 -0.54 -4.14
N ILE A 131 6.36 -0.78 -2.82
CA ILE A 131 5.27 -0.34 -1.97
C ILE A 131 5.23 1.20 -1.88
N TYR A 132 6.37 1.87 -1.74
CA TYR A 132 6.41 3.33 -1.76
C TYR A 132 5.81 3.90 -3.03
N TYR A 133 6.21 3.40 -4.21
CA TYR A 133 5.72 3.90 -5.48
C TYR A 133 4.21 3.72 -5.65
N ILE A 134 3.66 2.56 -5.23
CA ILE A 134 2.22 2.31 -5.26
C ILE A 134 1.49 3.35 -4.41
N PHE A 135 1.90 3.52 -3.15
CA PHE A 135 1.18 4.38 -2.21
C PHE A 135 1.38 5.87 -2.46
N TYR A 136 2.56 6.29 -2.89
CA TYR A 136 2.81 7.64 -3.39
C TYR A 136 1.87 7.95 -4.57
N SER A 137 1.74 7.03 -5.53
CA SER A 137 0.88 7.22 -6.68
C SER A 137 -0.57 7.39 -6.24
N LEU A 138 -1.08 6.48 -5.41
CA LEU A 138 -2.44 6.55 -4.87
C LEU A 138 -2.71 7.85 -4.11
N LYS A 139 -1.78 8.28 -3.26
CA LYS A 139 -1.88 9.54 -2.52
C LYS A 139 -1.94 10.74 -3.46
N THR A 140 -1.03 10.82 -4.43
CA THR A 140 -0.98 11.92 -5.41
C THR A 140 -2.28 12.01 -6.20
N ILE A 141 -2.82 10.88 -6.65
CA ILE A 141 -4.07 10.80 -7.39
C ILE A 141 -5.24 11.33 -6.55
N ASN A 142 -5.32 10.90 -5.29
CA ASN A 142 -6.35 11.33 -4.35
C ASN A 142 -6.26 12.83 -4.03
N GLU A 143 -5.07 13.35 -3.70
CA GLU A 143 -4.86 14.78 -3.41
C GLU A 143 -5.21 15.67 -4.62
N ARG A 144 -4.93 15.18 -5.83
CA ARG A 144 -5.23 15.89 -7.08
C ARG A 144 -6.65 15.64 -7.59
N HIS A 145 -7.45 14.83 -6.90
CA HIS A 145 -8.80 14.44 -7.29
C HIS A 145 -8.87 13.86 -8.72
N ILE A 146 -7.80 13.18 -9.14
CA ILE A 146 -7.73 12.56 -10.46
C ILE A 146 -8.46 11.22 -10.39
N PRO A 147 -9.47 10.96 -11.22
CA PRO A 147 -10.07 9.63 -11.29
C PRO A 147 -9.03 8.63 -11.84
N MET A 148 -8.87 7.48 -11.18
CA MET A 148 -7.94 6.43 -11.62
C MET A 148 -8.11 6.06 -13.11
N GLN A 149 -9.36 6.09 -13.60
CA GLN A 149 -9.70 5.81 -15.00
C GLN A 149 -9.11 6.82 -15.99
N GLU A 150 -8.75 8.03 -15.55
CA GLU A 150 -8.15 9.06 -16.41
C GLU A 150 -6.65 8.85 -16.61
N ILE A 151 -5.96 8.26 -15.64
CA ILE A 151 -4.52 7.98 -15.71
C ILE A 151 -4.23 6.98 -16.82
N LEU A 152 -5.05 5.94 -16.92
CA LEU A 152 -4.96 4.91 -17.96
C LEU A 152 -5.27 5.46 -19.37
N LYS A 153 -5.91 6.64 -19.49
CA LYS A 153 -6.22 7.26 -20.78
C LYS A 153 -5.06 8.09 -21.33
N VAL A 154 -4.04 8.40 -20.52
CA VAL A 154 -2.87 9.16 -20.97
C VAL A 154 -2.08 8.39 -22.03
N GLU A 155 -1.91 7.07 -21.86
CA GLU A 155 -1.23 6.20 -22.85
C GLU A 155 -1.92 6.19 -24.22
N ALA A 156 -3.26 6.31 -24.25
CA ALA A 156 -4.01 6.35 -25.50
C ALA A 156 -3.82 7.64 -26.29
N ARG A 157 -3.44 8.75 -25.63
CA ARG A 157 -3.20 10.04 -26.29
C ARG A 157 -1.77 10.17 -26.81
N THR A 158 -0.76 9.71 -26.08
CA THR A 158 0.65 9.76 -26.52
C THR A 158 0.91 8.94 -27.79
N ASN A 159 0.18 7.83 -27.97
CA ASN A 159 0.25 7.00 -29.18
C ASN A 159 -0.55 7.55 -30.36
N ALA A 160 -1.44 8.53 -30.14
CA ALA A 160 -2.20 9.20 -31.19
C ALA A 160 -1.45 10.42 -31.76
N THR A 161 -0.64 11.11 -30.95
CA THR A 161 0.16 12.26 -31.40
C THR A 161 1.41 11.89 -32.19
N ASN A 162 1.91 10.66 -32.07
CA ASN A 162 3.07 10.16 -32.83
C ASN A 162 2.69 9.53 -34.20
N LYS A 163 1.48 9.80 -34.71
CA LYS A 163 0.97 9.27 -35.99
C LYS A 163 0.85 10.30 -37.11
N TYR A 164 1.47 11.47 -36.99
CA TYR A 164 1.48 12.50 -38.04
C TYR A 164 2.88 13.08 -38.23
#